data_AF-A0A1I3R9B3-F1
#
_entry.id   AF-A0A1I3R9B3-F1
#
_cell.length_a   1.000
_cell.length_b   1.000
_cell.length_c   1.000
_cell.angle_alpha   90.00
_cell.angle_beta   90.00
_cell.angle_gamma   90.00
#
_symmetry.space_group_name_H-M   'P 1'
#
loop_
_entity.id
_entity.type
_entity.pdbx_description
1 polymer ?
#
loop_
_entity_poly.entity_id
_entity_poly.type
_entity_poly.pdbx_seq_one_letter_code
_entity_poly.pdbx_strand_id
1 'polypeptide(L)' 'MSETTTYTVAGMTCAHCVASVTEEVSEIPGVEDVQVDLASGAVAVTSNQPVSAEAVKAAVEDAGYQIA' A
#
# COMPACT_ATOMS: atom_id res chain seq x y z
N MET A 1 9.41 -11.09 -13.20
CA MET A 1 9.29 -11.83 -11.93
C MET A 1 8.65 -10.84 -10.98
N SER A 2 7.53 -11.19 -10.36
CA SER A 2 6.85 -10.28 -9.43
C SER A 2 7.51 -10.36 -8.05
N GLU A 3 7.61 -9.23 -7.36
CA GLU A 3 8.10 -9.11 -5.98
C GLU A 3 6.98 -8.56 -5.10
N THR A 4 6.81 -9.15 -3.92
CA THR A 4 5.82 -8.69 -2.93
C THR A 4 6.54 -8.07 -1.75
N THR A 5 6.20 -6.82 -1.44
CA THR A 5 6.71 -6.09 -0.28
C THR A 5 5.58 -5.74 0.65
N THR A 6 5.75 -6.03 1.95
CA THR A 6 4.74 -5.74 2.97
C THR A 6 5.12 -4.51 3.78
N TYR A 7 4.17 -3.61 3.95
CA TYR A 7 4.26 -2.39 4.74
C TYR A 7 3.23 -2.43 5.86
N THR A 8 3.49 -1.77 6.98
CA THR A 8 2.50 -1.67 8.07
C THR A 8 1.96 -0.24 8.07
N VAL A 9 0.66 -0.05 7.90
CA VAL A 9 0.03 1.28 7.93
C VAL A 9 -0.74 1.44 9.22
N ALA A 10 -0.39 2.48 9.99
CA ALA A 10 -1.09 2.80 11.22
C ALA A 10 -2.28 3.73 10.95
N GLY A 11 -3.36 3.54 11.71
CA GLY A 11 -4.53 4.43 11.68
C GLY A 11 -5.64 4.04 10.69
N MET A 12 -5.50 2.94 9.94
CA MET A 12 -6.63 2.40 9.17
C MET A 12 -7.64 1.73 10.12
N THR A 13 -8.84 2.30 10.21
CA THR A 13 -9.91 1.77 11.09
C THR A 13 -11.21 1.46 10.34
N CYS A 14 -11.26 1.66 9.02
CA CYS A 14 -12.45 1.47 8.20
C CYS A 14 -12.11 0.84 6.85
N ALA A 15 -13.04 0.08 6.27
CA ALA A 15 -12.91 -0.50 4.94
C ALA A 15 -12.76 0.56 3.83
N HIS A 16 -13.29 1.77 4.02
CA HIS A 16 -13.06 2.88 3.11
C HIS A 16 -11.61 3.36 3.12
N CYS A 17 -10.95 3.37 4.28
CA CYS A 17 -9.53 3.74 4.41
C CYS A 17 -8.65 2.78 3.61
N VAL A 18 -9.00 1.48 3.65
CA VAL A 18 -8.33 0.45 2.88
C VAL A 18 -8.48 0.70 1.39
N ALA A 19 -9.70 0.94 0.92
CA ALA A 19 -9.95 1.17 -0.49
C ALA A 19 -9.12 2.35 -1.01
N SER A 20 -9.08 3.47 -0.27
CA SER A 20 -8.24 4.62 -0.65
C SER A 20 -6.75 4.29 -0.72
N VAL A 21 -6.19 3.61 0.30
CA VAL A 21 -4.76 3.22 0.27
C VAL A 21 -4.46 2.25 -0.86
N THR A 22 -5.32 1.26 -1.09
CA THR A 22 -5.18 0.31 -2.20
C THR A 22 -5.19 1.02 -3.55
N GLU A 23 -6.11 1.96 -3.75
CA GLU A 23 -6.26 2.71 -4.98
C GLU A 23 -4.99 3.54 -5.28
N GLU A 24 -4.55 4.39 -4.34
CA GLU A 24 -3.34 5.21 -4.50
C GLU A 24 -2.07 4.36 -4.73
N VAL A 25 -1.91 3.25 -3.99
CA VAL A 25 -0.74 2.37 -4.16
C VAL A 25 -0.80 1.62 -5.48
N SER A 26 -1.99 1.28 -5.97
CA SER A 26 -2.16 0.61 -7.27
C SER A 26 -1.84 1.51 -8.47
N GLU A 27 -1.88 2.84 -8.29
CA GLU A 27 -1.48 3.80 -9.32
C GLU A 27 0.05 3.87 -9.51
N ILE A 28 0.82 3.32 -8.57
CA ILE A 28 2.29 3.34 -8.67
C ILE A 28 2.73 2.47 -9.87
N PRO A 29 3.54 3.02 -10.79
CA PRO A 29 4.00 2.28 -11.96
C PRO A 29 4.71 0.98 -11.58
N GLY A 30 4.20 -0.14 -12.07
CA GLY A 30 4.76 -1.47 -11.83
C GLY A 30 4.08 -2.27 -10.73
N VAL A 31 3.18 -1.66 -9.97
CA VAL A 31 2.29 -2.39 -9.06
C VAL A 31 1.28 -3.20 -9.89
N GLU A 32 1.12 -4.47 -9.54
CA GLU A 32 0.19 -5.40 -10.19
C GLU A 32 -0.96 -5.78 -9.25
N ASP A 33 -0.70 -5.86 -7.94
CA ASP A 33 -1.69 -6.24 -6.94
C ASP A 33 -1.38 -5.60 -5.58
N VAL A 34 -2.43 -5.24 -4.84
CA VAL A 34 -2.31 -4.65 -3.50
C VAL A 34 -3.33 -5.33 -2.58
N GLN A 35 -2.84 -5.97 -1.53
CA GLN A 35 -3.65 -6.63 -0.51
C GLN A 35 -3.48 -5.93 0.82
N VAL A 36 -4.60 -5.59 1.45
CA VAL A 36 -4.60 -4.90 2.74
C VAL A 36 -5.33 -5.74 3.77
N ASP A 37 -4.66 -5.98 4.89
CA ASP A 37 -5.21 -6.63 6.08
C ASP A 37 -5.48 -5.57 7.16
N LEU A 38 -6.76 -5.25 7.34
CA LEU A 38 -7.23 -4.32 8.38
C LEU A 38 -7.00 -4.82 9.80
N ALA A 39 -6.95 -6.14 10.01
CA ALA A 39 -6.79 -6.70 11.35
C ALA A 39 -5.36 -6.52 11.87
N SER A 40 -4.37 -6.63 10.97
CA SER A 40 -2.95 -6.42 11.29
C SER A 40 -2.43 -5.03 10.92
N GLY A 41 -3.12 -4.30 10.04
CA GLY A 41 -2.64 -3.07 9.41
C GLY A 41 -1.61 -3.31 8.30
N ALA A 42 -1.46 -4.55 7.83
CA ALA A 42 -0.47 -4.89 6.80
C ALA A 42 -0.98 -4.57 5.39
N VAL A 43 -0.10 -4.00 4.57
CA VAL A 43 -0.32 -3.68 3.15
C VAL A 43 0.74 -4.42 2.34
N ALA A 44 0.34 -5.49 1.66
CA ALA A 44 1.20 -6.25 0.76
C ALA A 44 1.06 -5.70 -0.66
N VAL A 45 2.16 -5.23 -1.23
CA VAL A 45 2.24 -4.66 -2.58
C VAL A 45 3.02 -5.63 -3.46
N THR A 46 2.37 -6.16 -4.48
CA THR A 46 3.00 -7.01 -5.49
C THR A 46 3.27 -6.18 -6.74
N SER A 47 4.50 -6.25 -7.23
CA SER A 47 4.97 -5.44 -8.35
C SER A 47 5.85 -6.24 -9.31
N ASN A 48 5.81 -5.93 -10.60
CA ASN A 48 6.65 -6.59 -11.62
C ASN A 48 8.03 -5.97 -11.79
N GLN A 49 8.26 -4.84 -11.10
CA GLN A 49 9.53 -4.13 -11.05
C GLN A 49 9.74 -3.59 -9.63
N PRO A 50 10.98 -3.30 -9.23
CA PRO A 50 11.27 -2.75 -7.92
C PRO A 50 10.54 -1.42 -7.71
N VAL A 51 9.62 -1.39 -6.74
CA VAL A 51 8.96 -0.17 -6.28
C VAL A 51 9.71 0.37 -5.07
N SER A 52 10.03 1.66 -5.07
CA SER A 52 10.69 2.28 -3.93
C SER A 52 9.74 2.41 -2.75
N ALA A 53 10.24 2.16 -1.54
CA ALA A 53 9.47 2.37 -0.32
C ALA A 53 9.00 3.83 -0.18
N GLU A 54 9.74 4.79 -0.74
CA GLU A 54 9.35 6.20 -0.78
C GLU A 54 8.13 6.46 -1.67
N ALA A 55 7.99 5.76 -2.80
CA ALA A 55 6.82 5.88 -3.66
C ALA A 55 5.57 5.32 -2.97
N VAL A 56 5.68 4.15 -2.33
CA VAL A 56 4.57 3.57 -1.54
C VAL A 56 4.22 4.48 -0.37
N LYS A 57 5.22 5.05 0.31
CA LYS A 57 5.00 6.01 1.39
C LYS A 57 4.26 7.25 0.92
N ALA A 58 4.66 7.83 -0.21
CA ALA A 58 3.99 9.01 -0.76
C ALA A 58 2.51 8.71 -1.10
N ALA A 59 2.22 7.59 -1.75
CA ALA A 59 0.84 7.17 -2.05
C ALA A 59 0.00 6.96 -0.77
N VAL A 60 0.59 6.35 0.28
CA VAL A 60 -0.09 6.18 1.57
C VAL A 60 -0.32 7.53 2.28
N GLU A 61 0.62 8.47 2.17
CA GLU A 61 0.50 9.84 2.71
C GLU A 61 -0.54 10.68 1.95
N ASP A 62 -0.65 10.52 0.63
CA ASP A 62 -1.67 11.15 -0.20
C ASP A 62 -3.08 10.62 0.15
N ALA A 63 -3.19 9.33 0.50
CA ALA A 63 -4.41 8.75 1.07
C ALA A 63 -4.72 9.26 2.51
N GLY A 64 -3.80 10.00 3.13
CA GLY A 64 -3.95 10.58 4.47
C GLY A 64 -3.50 9.66 5.62
N TYR A 65 -2.68 8.64 5.34
CA TYR A 65 -2.15 7.68 6.31
C TYR A 65 -0.63 7.70 6.37
N GLN A 66 -0.05 6.96 7.32
CA GLN A 66 1.39 6.83 7.43
C GLN A 66 1.80 5.37 7.62
N ILE A 67 2.87 4.99 6.94
CA ILE A 67 3.56 3.72 7.14
C ILE A 67 4.35 3.80 8.47
N ALA A 68 4.23 2.78 9.31
CA ALA A 68 4.88 2.63 10.61
C ALA A 68 6.25 1.93 10.51
#